data_AF-J0J7B6-F1
#
_entry.id   AF-J0J7B6-F1
#
_cell.length_a   1.000
_cell.length_b   1.000
_cell.length_c   1.000
_cell.angle_alpha   90.00
_cell.angle_beta   90.00
_cell.angle_gamma   90.00
#
_symmetry.space_group_name_H-M   'P 1'
#
loop_
_entity.id
_entity.type
_entity.pdbx_description
1 polymer ?
#
loop_
_entity_poly.entity_id
_entity_poly.type
_entity_poly.pdbx_seq_one_letter_code
_entity_poly.pdbx_strand_id
1 'polypeptide(L)'
;MNENDKKQARKFVRNAQITSYFTPSTDTKLNNIANSMKDVKTFESFNHNLAKHQTWPLKITNDMIEEMVLYSQYGNSQVFPILQILYPHLKYKTTTFHIDHIYPKSKFKKENKKLNKDFYKWGNYLFNLQLLEGTENKVKKNKDPESWLKEKYKDEQAIEEYKKEIILTLL
;
A
#
# COMPACT_ATOMS: atom_id res chain seq x y z
N MET A 1 -27.04 1.21 10.17
CA MET A 1 -25.58 1.23 10.43
C MET A 1 -25.16 2.67 10.65
N ASN A 2 -24.64 3.00 11.83
CA ASN A 2 -24.22 4.38 12.17
C ASN A 2 -22.84 4.71 11.54
N GLU A 3 -22.38 5.96 11.67
CA GLU A 3 -21.09 6.39 11.11
C GLU A 3 -19.89 5.65 11.73
N ASN A 4 -19.96 5.29 13.01
CA ASN A 4 -18.91 4.49 13.66
C ASN A 4 -18.82 3.09 13.04
N ASP A 5 -19.95 2.40 12.85
CA ASP A 5 -19.98 1.08 12.22
C ASP A 5 -19.45 1.13 10.78
N LYS A 6 -19.76 2.17 10.00
CA LYS A 6 -19.16 2.37 8.66
C LYS A 6 -17.64 2.50 8.74
N LYS A 7 -17.13 3.26 9.71
CA LYS A 7 -15.69 3.41 9.93
C LYS A 7 -15.03 2.07 10.33
N GLN A 8 -15.68 1.31 11.22
CA GLN A 8 -15.18 0.02 11.69
C GLN A 8 -15.23 -1.06 10.60
N ALA A 9 -16.28 -1.07 9.76
CA ALA A 9 -16.35 -1.95 8.59
C ALA A 9 -15.22 -1.66 7.58
N ARG A 10 -14.91 -0.38 7.32
CA ARG A 10 -13.76 0.00 6.49
C ARG A 10 -12.44 -0.44 7.10
N LYS A 11 -12.29 -0.33 8.43
CA LYS A 11 -11.10 -0.79 9.15
C LYS A 11 -10.92 -2.30 9.01
N PHE A 12 -12.00 -3.07 9.15
CA PHE A 12 -11.99 -4.52 8.91
C PHE A 12 -11.47 -4.86 7.52
N VAL A 13 -12.07 -4.27 6.48
CA VAL A 13 -11.70 -4.54 5.08
C VAL A 13 -10.23 -4.20 4.83
N ARG A 14 -9.77 -3.02 5.27
CA ARG A 14 -8.39 -2.59 5.10
C ARG A 14 -7.41 -3.51 5.82
N ASN A 15 -7.67 -3.82 7.08
CA ASN A 15 -6.84 -4.75 7.84
C ASN A 15 -6.76 -6.10 7.14
N ALA A 16 -7.89 -6.63 6.66
CA ALA A 16 -7.91 -7.93 6.00
C ALA A 16 -7.12 -7.94 4.69
N GLN A 17 -7.16 -6.84 3.91
CA GLN A 17 -6.38 -6.70 2.68
C GLN A 17 -4.87 -6.59 2.97
N ILE A 18 -4.50 -5.79 3.97
CA ILE A 18 -3.10 -5.54 4.32
C ILE A 18 -2.45 -6.78 4.92
N THR A 19 -3.17 -7.53 5.75
CA THR A 19 -2.63 -8.76 6.37
C THR A 19 -2.79 -9.98 5.49
N SER A 20 -3.32 -9.84 4.27
CA SER A 20 -3.71 -10.96 3.41
C SER A 20 -4.53 -12.01 4.19
N TYR A 21 -5.51 -11.55 4.97
CA TYR A 21 -6.18 -12.40 5.96
C TYR A 21 -6.88 -13.60 5.31
N PHE A 22 -7.46 -13.42 4.12
CA PHE A 22 -8.20 -14.44 3.37
C PHE A 22 -7.30 -15.26 2.41
N THR A 23 -6.23 -15.86 2.94
CA THR A 23 -5.35 -16.82 2.24
C THR A 23 -5.86 -18.28 2.34
N PRO A 24 -5.25 -19.27 1.65
CA PRO A 24 -5.67 -20.68 1.76
C PRO A 24 -5.64 -21.14 3.23
N SER A 25 -6.61 -21.98 3.65
CA SER A 25 -7.12 -22.21 5.04
C SER A 25 -8.36 -21.38 5.43
N THR A 26 -9.22 -21.13 4.45
CA THR A 26 -10.43 -20.28 4.58
C THR A 26 -11.38 -20.77 5.68
N ASP A 27 -11.59 -22.07 5.84
CA ASP A 27 -12.62 -22.60 6.74
C ASP A 27 -12.39 -22.22 8.21
N THR A 28 -11.16 -22.40 8.72
CA THR A 28 -10.82 -22.01 10.10
C THR A 28 -10.95 -20.50 10.31
N LYS A 29 -10.52 -19.70 9.33
CA LYS A 29 -10.59 -18.23 9.43
C LYS A 29 -12.02 -17.72 9.33
N LEU A 30 -12.84 -18.32 8.47
CA LEU A 30 -14.27 -18.02 8.36
C LEU A 30 -15.01 -18.39 9.65
N ASN A 31 -14.68 -19.54 10.26
CA ASN A 31 -15.23 -19.92 11.56
C ASN A 31 -14.84 -18.91 12.66
N ASN A 32 -13.60 -18.41 12.67
CA ASN A 32 -13.17 -17.39 13.63
C ASN A 32 -13.92 -16.06 13.42
N ILE A 33 -14.16 -15.67 12.17
CA ILE A 33 -14.98 -14.51 11.83
C ILE A 33 -16.41 -14.70 12.34
N ALA A 34 -17.04 -15.85 12.02
CA ALA A 34 -18.40 -16.15 12.44
C ALA A 34 -18.54 -16.14 13.98
N ASN A 35 -17.59 -16.75 14.69
CA ASN A 35 -17.54 -16.73 16.15
C ASN A 35 -17.35 -15.31 16.71
N SER A 36 -16.53 -14.48 16.06
CA SER A 36 -16.32 -13.09 16.46
C SER A 36 -17.56 -12.21 16.23
N MET A 37 -18.44 -12.60 15.30
CA MET A 37 -19.73 -11.96 15.02
C MET A 37 -20.85 -12.45 15.94
N LYS A 38 -20.65 -13.55 16.68
CA LYS A 38 -21.67 -14.12 17.55
C LYS A 38 -21.99 -13.15 18.69
N ASP A 39 -23.28 -12.91 18.92
CA ASP A 39 -23.82 -12.10 20.02
C ASP A 39 -23.36 -10.63 20.05
N VAL A 40 -22.72 -10.13 18.99
CA VAL A 40 -22.34 -8.71 18.86
C VAL A 40 -23.28 -7.96 17.92
N LYS A 41 -23.52 -6.67 18.24
CA LYS A 41 -24.43 -5.79 17.48
C LYS A 41 -23.71 -4.69 16.69
N THR A 42 -22.39 -4.54 16.86
CA THR A 42 -21.59 -3.47 16.24
C THR A 42 -20.33 -4.02 15.60
N PHE A 43 -19.84 -3.33 14.56
CA PHE A 43 -18.56 -3.68 13.93
C PHE A 43 -17.37 -3.43 14.86
N GLU A 44 -17.51 -2.52 15.82
CA GLU A 44 -16.47 -2.26 16.81
C GLU A 44 -16.24 -3.47 17.72
N SER A 45 -17.30 -4.04 18.29
CA SER A 45 -17.21 -5.25 19.12
C SER A 45 -16.73 -6.45 18.30
N PHE A 46 -17.21 -6.60 17.07
CA PHE A 46 -16.71 -7.63 16.14
C PHE A 46 -15.20 -7.50 15.89
N ASN A 47 -14.72 -6.30 15.53
CA ASN A 47 -13.30 -6.04 15.30
C ASN A 47 -12.46 -6.29 16.57
N HIS A 48 -12.98 -5.90 17.73
CA HIS A 48 -12.33 -6.13 19.02
C HIS A 48 -12.15 -7.62 19.31
N ASN A 49 -13.19 -8.43 19.10
CA ASN A 49 -13.16 -9.88 19.28
C ASN A 49 -12.13 -10.52 18.33
N LEU A 50 -12.19 -10.14 17.05
CA LEU A 50 -11.31 -10.71 16.02
C LEU A 50 -9.84 -10.32 16.23
N ALA A 51 -9.56 -9.11 16.72
CA ALA A 51 -8.20 -8.66 17.03
C ALA A 51 -7.57 -9.40 18.23
N LYS A 52 -8.39 -9.95 19.13
CA LYS A 52 -7.96 -10.72 20.31
C LYS A 52 -7.91 -12.23 20.08
N HIS A 53 -8.27 -12.71 18.90
CA HIS A 53 -8.25 -14.14 18.60
C HIS A 53 -6.85 -14.72 18.78
N GLN A 54 -6.73 -15.87 19.45
CA GLN A 54 -5.42 -16.43 19.85
C GLN A 54 -4.57 -16.88 18.65
N THR A 55 -5.19 -17.49 17.64
CA THR A 55 -4.45 -18.12 16.52
C THR A 55 -4.45 -17.30 15.25
N TRP A 56 -5.39 -16.39 15.07
CA TRP A 56 -5.58 -15.64 13.82
C TRP A 56 -6.11 -14.22 14.08
N PRO A 57 -5.40 -13.40 14.86
CA PRO A 57 -5.85 -12.07 15.17
C PRO A 57 -5.88 -11.19 13.91
N LEU A 58 -7.01 -10.51 13.64
CA LEU A 58 -7.04 -9.48 12.60
C LEU A 58 -6.62 -8.13 13.18
N LYS A 59 -5.30 -7.93 13.30
CA LYS A 59 -4.69 -6.69 13.75
C LYS A 59 -3.44 -6.38 12.94
N ILE A 60 -3.12 -5.10 12.82
CA ILE A 60 -1.85 -4.62 12.28
C ILE A 60 -1.01 -4.20 13.49
N THR A 61 0.21 -4.72 13.60
CA THR A 61 1.18 -4.33 14.63
C THR A 61 2.27 -3.46 14.01
N ASN A 62 3.06 -2.77 14.84
CA ASN A 62 4.20 -2.00 14.37
C ASN A 62 5.23 -2.89 13.66
N ASP A 63 5.51 -4.07 14.21
CA ASP A 63 6.42 -5.04 13.59
C ASP A 63 5.95 -5.47 12.20
N MET A 64 4.64 -5.67 12.00
CA MET A 64 4.08 -5.97 10.69
C MET A 64 4.22 -4.80 9.72
N ILE A 65 4.09 -3.56 10.21
CA ILE A 65 4.29 -2.37 9.38
C ILE A 65 5.76 -2.29 8.94
N GLU A 66 6.70 -2.50 9.87
CA GLU A 66 8.13 -2.50 9.58
C GLU A 66 8.48 -3.59 8.55
N GLU A 67 7.97 -4.81 8.75
CA GLU A 67 8.14 -5.90 7.79
C GLU A 67 7.57 -5.55 6.41
N MET A 68 6.37 -4.96 6.37
CA MET A 68 5.73 -4.53 5.11
C MET A 68 6.57 -3.47 4.39
N VAL A 69 7.10 -2.48 5.11
CA VAL A 69 7.94 -1.42 4.52
C VAL A 69 9.25 -1.99 3.99
N LEU A 70 9.88 -2.88 4.75
CA LEU A 70 11.20 -3.42 4.44
C LEU A 70 11.17 -4.51 3.37
N TYR A 71 10.11 -5.30 3.27
CA TYR A 71 10.11 -6.53 2.47
C TYR A 71 9.01 -6.61 1.41
N SER A 72 8.01 -5.72 1.40
CA SER A 72 6.99 -5.73 0.34
C SER A 72 7.61 -5.33 -1.00
N GLN A 73 7.33 -6.13 -2.02
CA GLN A 73 7.83 -5.94 -3.37
C GLN A 73 6.70 -5.94 -4.40
N TYR A 74 6.94 -5.24 -5.51
CA TYR A 74 6.07 -5.23 -6.68
C TYR A 74 5.59 -6.65 -7.04
N GLY A 75 4.28 -6.80 -7.21
CA GLY A 75 3.61 -8.08 -7.48
C GLY A 75 3.05 -8.76 -6.23
N ASN A 76 3.46 -8.38 -5.01
CA ASN A 76 2.78 -8.82 -3.80
C ASN A 76 1.38 -8.16 -3.72
N SER A 77 0.35 -8.96 -3.43
CA SER A 77 -1.06 -8.53 -3.30
C SER A 77 -1.28 -7.45 -2.24
N GLN A 78 -0.39 -7.34 -1.26
CA GLN A 78 -0.48 -6.36 -0.17
C GLN A 78 -0.02 -4.96 -0.59
N VAL A 79 0.80 -4.84 -1.65
CA VAL A 79 1.41 -3.56 -2.06
C VAL A 79 0.36 -2.53 -2.43
N PHE A 80 -0.64 -2.89 -3.24
CA PHE A 80 -1.67 -1.95 -3.64
C PHE A 80 -2.49 -1.45 -2.43
N PRO A 81 -3.04 -2.31 -1.56
CA PRO A 81 -3.68 -1.87 -0.31
C PRO A 81 -2.81 -0.99 0.59
N ILE A 82 -1.52 -1.30 0.74
CA ILE A 82 -0.59 -0.48 1.53
C ILE A 82 -0.48 0.91 0.90
N LEU A 83 -0.23 0.98 -0.41
CA LEU A 83 -0.18 2.25 -1.13
C LEU A 83 -1.51 3.02 -1.02
N GLN A 84 -2.67 2.36 -1.01
CA GLN A 84 -3.93 3.09 -0.85
C GLN A 84 -4.08 3.82 0.50
N ILE A 85 -3.42 3.34 1.54
CA ILE A 85 -3.42 3.99 2.87
C ILE A 85 -2.43 5.14 2.91
N LEU A 86 -1.28 4.89 2.32
CA LEU A 86 -0.18 5.80 2.12
C LEU A 86 -0.59 7.02 1.27
N TYR A 87 -1.49 6.83 0.29
CA TYR A 87 -2.01 7.88 -0.59
C TYR A 87 -3.52 8.12 -0.36
N PRO A 88 -3.93 8.66 0.81
CA PRO A 88 -5.35 8.78 1.16
C PRO A 88 -6.10 9.87 0.37
N HIS A 89 -5.37 10.78 -0.25
CA HIS A 89 -5.89 11.93 -1.01
C HIS A 89 -6.34 11.56 -2.44
N LEU A 90 -5.94 10.39 -2.96
CA LEU A 90 -6.27 9.95 -4.31
C LEU A 90 -7.74 9.56 -4.47
N LYS A 91 -8.33 9.88 -5.63
CA LYS A 91 -9.75 9.67 -5.94
C LYS A 91 -10.03 8.29 -6.53
N TYR A 92 -9.83 7.24 -5.75
CA TYR A 92 -10.00 5.83 -6.18
C TYR A 92 -11.37 5.45 -6.76
N LYS A 93 -12.42 6.24 -6.50
CA LYS A 93 -13.77 5.97 -7.02
C LYS A 93 -13.94 6.35 -8.49
N THR A 94 -13.18 7.33 -8.96
CA THR A 94 -13.35 7.94 -10.29
C THR A 94 -12.15 7.73 -11.19
N THR A 95 -11.01 7.35 -10.61
CA THR A 95 -9.73 7.27 -11.31
C THR A 95 -9.08 5.91 -11.05
N THR A 96 -8.61 5.27 -12.13
CA THR A 96 -7.83 4.03 -12.04
C THR A 96 -6.35 4.37 -11.85
N PHE A 97 -5.79 3.86 -10.76
CA PHE A 97 -4.38 3.98 -10.44
C PHE A 97 -3.66 2.65 -10.66
N HIS A 98 -2.42 2.73 -11.12
CA HIS A 98 -1.52 1.60 -11.28
C HIS A 98 -0.32 1.77 -10.36
N ILE A 99 0.26 0.64 -9.94
CA ILE A 99 1.56 0.66 -9.28
C ILE A 99 2.63 0.95 -10.33
N ASP A 100 3.41 1.99 -10.11
CA ASP A 100 4.56 2.39 -10.92
C ASP A 100 5.83 2.40 -10.08
N HIS A 101 6.98 2.21 -10.73
CA HIS A 101 8.30 2.34 -10.10
C HIS A 101 8.76 3.81 -10.19
N ILE A 102 8.95 4.48 -9.05
CA ILE A 102 9.42 5.88 -8.98
C ILE A 102 10.68 6.05 -9.83
N TYR A 103 11.73 5.30 -9.48
CA TYR A 103 12.89 5.08 -10.34
C TYR A 103 12.65 3.85 -11.21
N PRO A 104 12.82 3.95 -12.54
CA PRO A 104 12.56 2.82 -13.44
C PRO A 104 13.35 1.57 -13.04
N LYS A 105 12.67 0.43 -12.93
CA LYS A 105 13.28 -0.87 -12.62
C LYS A 105 14.48 -1.19 -13.52
N SER A 106 14.44 -0.76 -14.79
CA SER A 106 15.52 -0.93 -15.76
C SER A 106 16.85 -0.24 -15.40
N LYS A 107 16.84 0.68 -14.42
CA LYS A 107 18.06 1.34 -13.89
C LYS A 107 18.74 0.54 -12.78
N PHE A 108 18.06 -0.45 -12.19
CA PHE A 108 18.58 -1.28 -11.09
C PHE A 108 19.28 -2.53 -11.65
N LYS A 109 20.36 -2.32 -12.40
CA LYS A 109 21.11 -3.39 -13.08
C LYS A 109 22.61 -3.08 -13.15
N LYS A 110 23.42 -4.12 -13.33
CA LYS A 110 24.89 -4.06 -13.28
C LYS A 110 25.51 -3.11 -14.30
N GLU A 111 24.84 -2.89 -15.43
CA GLU A 111 25.28 -2.01 -16.49
C GLU A 111 25.18 -0.53 -16.09
N ASN A 112 24.34 -0.21 -15.10
CA ASN A 112 24.25 1.14 -14.54
C ASN A 112 25.39 1.39 -13.54
N LYS A 113 26.54 1.83 -14.05
CA LYS A 113 27.73 2.15 -13.25
C LYS A 113 27.54 3.34 -12.29
N LYS A 114 26.48 4.14 -12.45
CA LYS A 114 26.19 5.29 -11.57
C LYS A 114 25.47 4.90 -10.28
N LEU A 115 24.77 3.75 -10.28
CA LEU A 115 24.05 3.26 -9.11
C LEU A 115 24.98 2.35 -8.29
N ASN A 116 25.01 2.55 -6.97
CA ASN A 116 25.73 1.64 -6.09
C ASN A 116 25.15 0.21 -6.23
N LYS A 117 26.04 -0.77 -6.38
CA LYS A 117 25.73 -2.19 -6.57
C LYS A 117 24.80 -2.76 -5.50
N ASP A 118 24.88 -2.24 -4.28
CA ASP A 118 24.04 -2.68 -3.16
C ASP A 118 22.54 -2.48 -3.46
N PHE A 119 22.19 -1.48 -4.26
CA PHE A 119 20.81 -1.18 -4.62
C PHE A 119 20.28 -1.99 -5.80
N TYR A 120 21.09 -2.77 -6.53
CA TYR A 120 20.62 -3.45 -7.74
C TYR A 120 19.42 -4.39 -7.51
N LYS A 121 19.26 -4.93 -6.30
CA LYS A 121 18.11 -5.78 -5.95
C LYS A 121 16.90 -5.00 -5.45
N TRP A 122 17.03 -3.69 -5.23
CA TRP A 122 16.07 -2.89 -4.46
C TRP A 122 14.99 -2.25 -5.32
N GLY A 123 15.10 -2.36 -6.65
CA GLY A 123 14.19 -1.68 -7.58
C GLY A 123 12.71 -2.07 -7.45
N ASN A 124 12.37 -3.23 -6.88
CA ASN A 124 10.97 -3.66 -6.71
C ASN A 124 10.36 -3.31 -5.35
N TYR A 125 11.15 -2.83 -4.38
CA TYR A 125 10.68 -2.68 -2.99
C TYR A 125 9.73 -1.49 -2.85
N LEU A 126 8.86 -1.56 -1.83
CA LEU A 126 7.78 -0.60 -1.58
C LEU A 126 8.25 0.87 -1.64
N PHE A 127 9.42 1.20 -1.09
CA PHE A 127 9.97 2.55 -1.12
C PHE A 127 10.29 3.08 -2.52
N ASN A 128 10.35 2.22 -3.55
CA ASN A 128 10.47 2.62 -4.95
C ASN A 128 9.14 2.51 -5.71
N LEU A 129 8.01 2.29 -5.03
CA LEU A 129 6.69 2.14 -5.63
C LEU A 129 5.79 3.32 -5.30
N GLN A 130 4.98 3.71 -6.29
CA GLN A 130 3.98 4.77 -6.16
C GLN A 130 2.68 4.38 -6.86
N LEU A 131 1.60 5.09 -6.55
CA LEU A 131 0.36 5.03 -7.31
C LEU A 131 0.32 6.15 -8.33
N LEU A 132 0.10 5.80 -9.59
CA LEU A 132 0.05 6.75 -10.69
C LEU A 132 -1.16 6.49 -11.57
N GLU A 133 -1.83 7.55 -12.03
CA GLU A 133 -2.95 7.42 -12.95
C GLU A 133 -2.50 6.73 -14.24
N GLY A 134 -3.35 5.89 -14.84
CA GLY A 134 -2.99 5.11 -16.03
C GLY A 134 -2.50 5.95 -17.22
N THR A 135 -3.03 7.15 -17.42
CA THR A 135 -2.58 8.08 -18.46
C THR A 135 -1.19 8.63 -18.14
N GLU A 136 -0.96 9.06 -16.91
CA GLU A 136 0.33 9.58 -16.46
C GLU A 136 1.43 8.50 -16.51
N ASN A 137 1.11 7.27 -16.11
CA ASN A 137 2.03 6.14 -16.17
C ASN A 137 2.51 5.85 -17.60
N LYS A 138 1.60 5.93 -18.59
CA LYS A 138 1.96 5.79 -20.01
C LYS A 138 2.87 6.91 -20.52
N VAL A 139 2.80 8.11 -19.93
CA VAL A 139 3.67 9.26 -20.28
C VAL A 139 5.03 9.15 -19.58
N LYS A 140 5.05 8.71 -18.31
CA LYS A 140 6.27 8.55 -17.51
C LYS A 140 7.19 7.47 -18.07
N LYS A 141 6.67 6.27 -18.35
CA LYS A 141 7.46 5.12 -18.85
C LYS A 141 8.74 4.91 -18.03
N ASN A 142 9.88 4.83 -18.71
CA ASN A 142 11.22 4.65 -18.14
C ASN A 142 11.98 5.97 -17.91
N LYS A 143 11.28 7.12 -17.88
CA LYS A 143 11.92 8.41 -17.62
C LYS A 143 12.49 8.44 -16.20
N ASP A 144 13.55 9.20 -16.04
CA ASP A 144 14.04 9.55 -14.71
C ASP A 144 12.96 10.38 -13.96
N PRO A 145 12.69 10.11 -12.67
CA PRO A 145 11.65 10.83 -11.95
C PRO A 145 11.88 12.35 -11.95
N GLU A 146 13.12 12.82 -11.80
CA GLU A 146 13.41 14.26 -11.79
C GLU A 146 13.15 14.89 -13.16
N SER A 147 13.51 14.20 -14.25
CA SER A 147 13.20 14.67 -15.60
C SER A 147 11.70 14.68 -15.88
N TRP A 148 11.00 13.62 -15.48
CA TRP A 148 9.55 13.53 -15.66
C TRP A 148 8.80 14.60 -14.87
N LEU A 149 9.23 14.90 -13.64
CA LEU A 149 8.63 15.95 -12.82
C LEU A 149 8.80 17.34 -13.44
N LYS A 150 9.99 17.65 -13.98
CA LYS A 150 10.24 18.91 -14.70
C LYS A 150 9.45 19.05 -16.00
N GLU A 151 9.09 17.94 -16.65
CA GLU A 151 8.20 17.96 -17.81
C GLU A 151 6.73 18.15 -17.40
N LYS A 152 6.32 17.53 -16.30
CA LYS A 152 4.94 17.55 -15.81
C LYS A 152 4.57 18.89 -15.16
N TYR A 153 5.48 19.42 -14.34
CA TYR A 153 5.28 20.63 -13.57
C TYR A 153 6.24 21.70 -14.05
N LYS A 154 5.71 22.89 -14.35
CA LYS A 154 6.51 24.06 -14.75
C LYS A 154 7.10 24.80 -13.57
N ASP A 155 6.52 24.61 -12.39
CA ASP A 155 6.84 25.31 -11.16
C ASP A 155 7.53 24.37 -10.18
N GLU A 156 8.58 24.88 -9.52
CA GLU A 156 9.41 24.10 -8.60
C GLU A 156 8.66 23.79 -7.29
N GLN A 157 7.77 24.68 -6.83
CA GLN A 157 6.97 24.43 -5.64
C GLN A 157 6.01 23.24 -5.87
N ALA A 158 5.37 23.13 -7.04
CA ALA A 158 4.54 21.97 -7.38
C ALA A 158 5.34 20.64 -7.41
N ILE A 159 6.61 20.68 -7.83
CA ILE A 159 7.50 19.50 -7.78
C ILE A 159 7.78 19.11 -6.33
N GLU A 160 8.08 20.06 -5.46
CA GLU A 160 8.36 19.81 -4.05
C GLU A 160 7.12 19.35 -3.28
N GLU A 161 5.94 19.87 -3.61
CA GLU A 161 4.66 19.39 -3.06
C GLU A 161 4.41 17.93 -3.46
N TYR A 162 4.60 17.59 -4.73
CA TYR A 162 4.49 16.20 -5.19
C TYR A 162 5.50 15.27 -4.52
N LYS A 163 6.76 15.71 -4.38
CA LYS A 163 7.79 14.94 -3.67
C LYS A 163 7.41 14.74 -2.21
N LYS A 164 6.86 15.75 -1.53
CA LYS A 164 6.35 15.60 -0.16
C LYS A 164 5.23 14.56 -0.10
N GLU A 165 4.30 14.56 -1.04
CA GLU A 165 3.23 13.55 -1.11
C GLU A 165 3.77 12.12 -1.28
N ILE A 166 4.92 11.93 -1.93
CA ILE A 166 5.58 10.63 -2.07
C ILE A 166 6.51 10.30 -0.89
N ILE A 167 7.25 11.27 -0.38
CA ILE A 167 8.31 11.10 0.63
C ILE A 167 7.75 11.06 2.06
N LEU A 168 6.76 11.91 2.42
CA LEU A 168 6.07 11.81 3.72
C LEU A 168 5.31 10.50 3.87
N THR A 169 5.15 9.78 2.78
CA THR A 169 4.43 8.53 2.70
C THR A 169 5.36 7.33 2.96
N LEU A 170 6.67 7.54 3.04
CA LEU A 170 7.70 6.51 3.28
C LEU A 170 8.46 6.70 4.61
N LEU A 171 8.15 7.75 5.37
CA LEU A 171 8.70 8.08 6.69
C LEU A 171 7.58 8.17 7.73
#